data_AF-A0A2G9YUB5-F1
#
_entry.id   AF-A0A2G9YUB5-F1
#
_cell.length_a   1.000
_cell.length_b   1.000
_cell.length_c   1.000
_cell.angle_alpha   90.00
_cell.angle_beta   90.00
_cell.angle_gamma   90.00
#
_symmetry.space_group_name_H-M   'P 1'
#
loop_
_entity.id
_entity.type
_entity.pdbx_description
1 polymer ?
#
loop_
_entity_poly.entity_id
_entity_poly.type
_entity_poly.pdbx_seq_one_letter_code
_entity_poly.pdbx_strand_id
1 'polypeptide(L)' 'MVQGNWKCAECGAEITELPFQPKDESTVHCKECWMKKRNDR' A
#
# COMPACT_ATOMS: atom_id res chain seq x y z
N MET A 1 -5.62 1.67 -14.04
CA MET A 1 -4.79 2.51 -13.14
C MET A 1 -5.78 3.33 -12.33
N VAL A 2 -6.04 2.94 -11.09
CA VAL A 2 -6.92 3.64 -10.17
C VAL A 2 -6.05 4.68 -9.46
N GLN A 3 -6.44 5.95 -9.56
CA GLN A 3 -5.84 7.03 -8.79
C GLN A 3 -6.72 7.26 -7.58
N GLY A 4 -6.15 7.15 -6.39
CA GLY A 4 -6.86 7.30 -5.12
C GLY A 4 -5.83 7.60 -4.03
N ASN A 5 -6.22 8.28 -2.96
CA ASN A 5 -5.33 8.59 -1.84
C ASN A 5 -5.50 7.49 -0.77
N TRP A 6 -4.67 6.45 -0.83
CA TRP A 6 -4.64 5.39 0.19
C TRP A 6 -3.50 5.61 1.16
N LYS A 7 -3.64 5.16 2.40
CA LYS A 7 -2.57 5.27 3.40
C LYS A 7 -2.01 3.90 3.74
N CYS A 8 -0.68 3.83 3.78
CA CYS A 8 0.01 2.63 4.22
C CYS A 8 -0.31 2.36 5.69
N ALA A 9 -0.81 1.17 6.00
CA ALA A 9 -1.15 0.76 7.36
C ALA A 9 0.06 0.70 8.31
N GLU A 10 1.29 0.59 7.78
CA GLU A 10 2.52 0.50 8.58
C GLU A 10 3.23 1.84 8.75
N CYS A 11 3.38 2.62 7.69
CA CYS A 11 4.16 3.86 7.71
C CYS A 11 3.33 5.12 7.53
N GLY A 12 2.03 5.01 7.23
CA GLY A 12 1.16 6.15 6.93
C GLY A 12 1.42 6.80 5.57
N ALA A 13 2.29 6.24 4.74
CA ALA A 13 2.62 6.78 3.42
C ALA A 13 1.39 6.83 2.50
N GLU A 14 1.24 7.93 1.78
CA GLU A 14 0.17 8.13 0.82
C GLU A 14 0.51 7.41 -0.50
N ILE A 15 -0.39 6.54 -0.95
CA ILE A 15 -0.32 5.85 -2.23
C ILE A 15 -1.38 6.49 -3.11
N THR A 16 -0.94 7.08 -4.22
CA THR A 16 -1.80 7.86 -5.13
C THR A 16 -2.24 7.08 -6.36
N GLU A 17 -1.64 5.90 -6.60
CA GLU A 17 -1.83 5.11 -7.82
C GLU A 17 -1.70 3.61 -7.54
N LEU A 18 -2.74 2.85 -7.93
CA LEU A 18 -2.74 1.39 -7.87
C LEU A 18 -3.33 0.82 -9.17
N PRO A 19 -2.76 -0.26 -9.73
CA PRO A 19 -3.33 -0.92 -10.91
C PRO A 19 -4.64 -1.67 -10.63
N PHE A 20 -4.98 -1.88 -9.35
CA PHE A 20 -6.18 -2.56 -8.86
C PHE A 20 -6.91 -1.71 -7.82
N GLN A 21 -8.21 -1.91 -7.68
CA GLN A 21 -9.03 -1.22 -6.68
C GLN A 21 -8.81 -1.92 -5.32
N PRO A 22 -8.23 -1.26 -4.31
CA PRO A 22 -8.06 -1.88 -2.99
C PRO A 22 -9.44 -2.07 -2.35
N LYS A 23 -9.69 -3.28 -1.83
CA LYS A 23 -10.94 -3.61 -1.13
C LYS A 23 -11.07 -2.88 0.20
N ASP A 24 -9.95 -2.67 0.89
CA ASP A 24 -9.89 -2.06 2.21
C ASP A 24 -8.68 -1.12 2.27
N GLU A 25 -8.92 0.20 2.24
CA GLU A 25 -7.87 1.23 2.32
C GLU A 25 -6.97 1.09 3.55
N SER A 26 -7.51 0.57 4.65
CA SER A 26 -6.81 0.44 5.94
C SER A 26 -5.81 -0.73 5.98
N THR A 27 -5.81 -1.63 4.99
CA THR A 27 -4.86 -2.76 4.92
C THR A 27 -3.84 -2.61 3.80
N VAL A 28 -3.88 -1.48 3.10
CA VAL A 28 -2.94 -1.20 2.02
C VAL A 28 -1.54 -1.02 2.60
N HIS A 29 -0.57 -1.73 2.02
CA HIS A 29 0.84 -1.57 2.32
C HIS A 29 1.55 -0.94 1.12
N CYS A 30 2.43 0.02 1.38
CA CYS A 30 3.28 0.56 0.33
C CYS A 30 4.29 -0.49 -0.15
N LYS A 31 4.83 -0.28 -1.35
CA LYS A 31 5.80 -1.18 -1.98
C LYS A 31 7.00 -1.47 -1.06
N GLU A 32 7.46 -0.47 -0.30
CA GLU A 32 8.55 -0.63 0.66
C GLU A 32 8.20 -1.50 1.86
N CYS A 33 7.08 -1.23 2.56
CA CYS A 33 6.63 -2.07 3.68
C CYS A 33 6.37 -3.51 3.21
N TRP A 34 5.77 -3.68 2.04
CA TRP A 34 5.55 -5.00 1.45
C TRP A 34 6.86 -5.72 1.11
N MET A 35 7.85 -5.01 0.54
CA MET A 35 9.19 -5.56 0.31
C MET A 35 9.89 -5.93 1.62
N LYS A 36 9.87 -5.06 2.63
CA LYS A 36 10.47 -5.34 3.95
C LYS A 36 9.88 -6.60 4.57
N LYS A 37 8.55 -6.71 4.63
CA LYS A 37 7.87 -7.92 5.11
C LYS A 37 8.21 -9.18 4.32
N ARG A 38 8.42 -9.05 3.01
CA ARG A 38 8.75 -10.21 2.15
C ARG A 38 10.22 -10.63 2.26
N ASN A 39 11.11 -9.70 2.57
CA ASN A 39 12.56 -9.91 2.67
C ASN A 39 13.01 -10.40 4.06
N ASP A 40 12.16 -10.29 5.08
CA ASP A 40 12.40 -10.80 6.44
C ASP A 40 12.07 -12.31 6.57
N ARG A 41 12.42 -13.12 5.57
CA ARG A 41 12.19 -14.57 5.55
C ARG A 41 13.49 -15.37 5.57
#